data_AF-G4LX41-F1
#
_entry.id   AF-G4LX41-F1
#
_cell.length_a   1.000
_cell.length_b   1.000
_cell.length_c   1.000
_cell.angle_alpha   90.00
_cell.angle_beta   90.00
_cell.angle_gamma   90.00
#
_symmetry.space_group_name_H-M   'P 1'
#
loop_
_entity.id
_entity.type
_entity.pdbx_description
1 polymer ?
#
loop_
_entity_poly.entity_id
_entity_poly.type
_entity_poly.pdbx_seq_one_letter_code
_entity_poly.pdbx_strand_id
1 'polypeptide(L)'
;MAENLSTILSEITTCKSPKEATEKFSNLLKSLPQSSDSLLADITTIVNTISQDMVTVIAARKFCDELINFVNQVPDNSLAISALQILLSRMQSRNIAFESQLVELRDSLSKRLEAVGNLREAATVLSDIPLESGQRVYGVNYKLDIYLRIAEYFLKIHEIQEAEVFVNRASLLQPECQNQQLLVRYKIAYAHLLDLKQKFLEAGQRYAELSIRFPWLDDSERLAFIERALAAALLSSAGQQRSRLLATLYKDERCQTFDAYPILENMFMGRLINRSSLSSLEPLLKKYYPHLLQSSIQDVSGVTTSIQDQSGTLSSTTSSSVQKLLERALIEHNMLAASLIYNNISLENLGLLLEISANEAESIASQMISEGRLIGKLDQIDGVIHFENRDPGVSSWSMHIQSLCTAVNRIVEDIEAAHPDWVHSHLNSRMVIDPPV
;
A
#
# COMPACT_ATOMS: atom_id res chain seq x y z
N MET A 1 15.81 7.63 -47.16
CA MET A 1 14.66 8.15 -46.37
C MET A 1 15.05 9.37 -45.56
N ALA A 2 16.13 9.36 -44.77
CA ALA A 2 16.56 10.50 -43.96
C ALA A 2 16.68 11.85 -44.72
N GLU A 3 17.30 11.87 -45.91
CA GLU A 3 17.40 13.10 -46.74
C GLU A 3 16.04 13.63 -47.21
N ASN A 4 15.07 12.74 -47.41
CA ASN A 4 13.70 13.13 -47.78
C ASN A 4 12.95 13.67 -46.55
N LEU A 5 13.15 13.06 -45.38
CA LEU A 5 12.54 13.50 -44.13
C LEU A 5 13.03 14.88 -43.69
N SER A 6 14.33 15.17 -43.76
CA SER A 6 14.86 16.50 -43.43
C SER A 6 14.29 17.59 -44.36
N THR A 7 14.17 17.29 -45.66
CA THR A 7 13.57 18.18 -46.66
C THR A 7 12.11 18.47 -46.33
N ILE A 8 11.28 17.44 -46.10
CA ILE A 8 9.86 17.62 -45.76
C ILE A 8 9.70 18.39 -44.44
N LEU A 9 10.53 18.12 -43.42
CA LEU A 9 10.51 18.87 -42.16
C LEU A 9 10.87 20.34 -42.34
N SER A 10 11.81 20.67 -43.23
CA SER A 10 12.14 22.06 -43.55
C SER A 10 10.96 22.81 -44.20
N GLU A 11 10.19 22.14 -45.06
CA GLU A 11 8.98 22.71 -45.65
C GLU A 11 7.87 22.92 -44.61
N ILE A 12 7.73 22.00 -43.66
CA ILE A 12 6.75 22.09 -42.58
C ILE A 12 7.10 23.23 -41.62
N THR A 13 8.36 23.32 -41.19
CA THR A 13 8.82 24.32 -40.21
C THR A 13 8.83 25.75 -40.77
N THR A 14 8.97 25.92 -42.08
CA THR A 14 8.90 27.21 -42.78
C THR A 14 7.49 27.58 -43.26
N CYS A 15 6.50 26.71 -43.05
CA CYS A 15 5.13 26.94 -43.46
C CYS A 15 4.52 28.13 -42.69
N LYS A 16 3.98 29.11 -43.43
CA LYS A 16 3.43 30.36 -42.87
C LYS A 16 2.12 30.16 -42.11
N SER A 17 1.36 29.12 -42.43
CA SER A 17 0.07 28.81 -41.81
C SER A 17 0.29 27.78 -40.70
N PRO A 18 0.10 28.14 -39.41
CA PRO A 18 0.32 27.20 -38.32
C PRO A 18 -0.57 25.95 -38.40
N LYS A 19 -1.81 26.11 -38.87
CA LYS A 19 -2.76 25.00 -39.05
C LYS A 19 -2.29 24.03 -40.12
N GLU A 20 -1.90 24.54 -41.28
CA GLU A 20 -1.36 23.71 -42.37
C GLU A 20 -0.05 23.04 -41.96
N ALA A 21 0.79 23.73 -41.21
CA ALA A 21 2.04 23.16 -40.69
C ALA A 21 1.75 21.95 -39.79
N THR A 22 0.83 22.08 -38.83
CA THR A 22 0.43 20.97 -37.95
C THR A 22 -0.22 19.82 -38.72
N GLU A 23 -1.06 20.11 -39.71
CA GLU A 23 -1.72 19.09 -40.52
C GLU A 23 -0.70 18.32 -41.39
N LYS A 24 0.22 19.01 -42.06
CA LYS A 24 1.33 18.40 -42.80
C LYS A 24 2.22 17.56 -41.90
N PHE A 25 2.51 18.03 -40.68
CA PHE A 25 3.26 17.29 -39.69
C PHE A 25 2.55 16.00 -39.27
N SER A 26 1.25 16.06 -38.98
CA SER A 26 0.45 14.88 -38.65
C SER A 26 0.43 13.84 -39.79
N ASN A 27 0.38 14.30 -41.04
CA ASN A 27 0.42 13.44 -42.22
C ASN A 27 1.80 12.80 -42.42
N LEU A 28 2.88 13.54 -42.15
CA LEU A 28 4.23 12.99 -42.12
C LEU A 28 4.33 11.87 -41.07
N LEU A 29 3.85 12.10 -39.85
CA LEU A 29 3.87 11.07 -38.80
C LEU A 29 3.06 9.83 -39.20
N LYS A 30 1.86 9.99 -39.76
CA LYS A 30 1.05 8.86 -40.26
C LYS A 30 1.74 8.05 -41.36
N SER A 31 2.65 8.67 -42.12
CA SER A 31 3.41 7.98 -43.18
C SER A 31 4.62 7.20 -42.65
N LEU A 32 5.04 7.44 -41.40
CA LEU A 32 6.17 6.75 -40.81
C LEU A 32 5.77 5.34 -40.33
N PRO A 33 6.56 4.31 -40.66
CA PRO A 33 6.30 2.95 -40.18
C PRO A 33 6.46 2.86 -38.65
N GLN A 34 5.42 2.37 -37.97
CA GLN A 34 5.39 2.24 -36.51
C GLN A 34 6.21 1.05 -35.96
N SER A 35 6.72 0.16 -36.82
CA SER A 35 7.43 -1.07 -36.43
C SER A 35 8.72 -1.29 -37.23
N SER A 36 9.39 -0.20 -37.61
CA SER A 36 10.66 -0.26 -38.35
C SER A 36 11.87 0.04 -37.47
N ASP A 37 13.00 -0.60 -37.77
CA ASP A 37 14.30 -0.30 -37.15
C ASP A 37 14.75 1.17 -37.32
N SER A 38 14.24 1.88 -38.34
CA SER A 38 14.56 3.30 -38.58
C SER A 38 13.79 4.28 -37.70
N LEU A 39 12.74 3.83 -36.98
CA LEU A 39 11.80 4.70 -36.28
C LEU A 39 12.51 5.63 -35.28
N LEU A 40 13.45 5.09 -34.50
CA LEU A 40 14.20 5.88 -33.51
C LEU A 40 15.11 6.94 -34.18
N ALA A 41 15.69 6.62 -35.33
CA ALA A 41 16.50 7.57 -36.10
C ALA A 41 15.64 8.68 -36.72
N ASP A 42 14.46 8.33 -37.24
CA ASP A 42 13.47 9.26 -37.78
C ASP A 42 12.97 10.19 -36.68
N ILE A 43 12.58 9.65 -35.51
CA ILE A 43 12.16 10.43 -34.33
C ILE A 43 13.28 11.35 -33.86
N THR A 44 14.52 10.87 -33.78
CA THR A 44 15.67 11.70 -33.38
C THR A 44 15.85 12.88 -34.33
N THR A 45 15.69 12.65 -35.64
CA THR A 45 15.80 13.71 -36.65
C THR A 45 14.64 14.70 -36.53
N ILE A 46 13.40 14.23 -36.36
CA ILE A 46 12.23 15.08 -36.14
C ILE A 46 12.41 15.95 -34.89
N VAL A 47 12.74 15.34 -33.76
CA VAL A 47 12.92 16.00 -32.46
C VAL A 47 14.01 17.06 -32.53
N ASN A 48 15.13 16.78 -33.21
CA ASN A 48 16.19 17.76 -33.41
C ASN A 48 15.74 18.94 -34.26
N THR A 49 14.99 18.70 -35.35
CA THR A 49 14.51 19.75 -36.24
C THR A 49 13.46 20.65 -35.58
N ILE A 50 12.46 20.09 -34.89
CA ILE A 50 11.42 20.90 -34.21
C ILE A 50 11.97 21.71 -33.02
N SER A 51 13.14 21.31 -32.51
CA SER A 51 13.80 21.98 -31.38
C SER A 51 14.74 23.12 -31.81
N GLN A 52 14.93 23.36 -33.11
CA GLN A 52 15.77 24.44 -33.61
C GLN A 52 15.17 25.81 -33.29
N ASP A 53 16.03 26.82 -33.09
CA ASP A 53 15.61 28.18 -32.72
C ASP A 53 14.75 28.87 -33.78
N MET A 54 14.85 28.44 -35.05
CA MET A 54 14.03 28.93 -36.15
C MET A 54 12.55 28.53 -36.02
N VAL A 55 12.24 27.48 -35.25
CA VAL A 55 10.87 27.00 -35.04
C VAL A 55 10.25 27.73 -33.85
N THR A 56 9.13 28.41 -34.09
CA THR A 56 8.42 29.12 -33.02
C THR A 56 7.98 28.15 -31.90
N VAL A 57 8.03 28.60 -30.65
CA VAL A 57 7.65 27.78 -29.48
C VAL A 57 6.23 27.21 -29.62
N ILE A 58 5.30 27.99 -30.16
CA ILE A 58 3.90 27.57 -30.35
C ILE A 58 3.81 26.39 -31.32
N ALA A 59 4.50 26.48 -32.47
CA ALA A 59 4.53 25.39 -33.45
C ALA A 59 5.25 24.17 -32.88
N ALA A 60 6.42 24.35 -32.24
CA ALA A 60 7.17 23.26 -31.63
C ALA A 60 6.37 22.49 -30.56
N ARG A 61 5.58 23.20 -29.72
CA ARG A 61 4.66 22.56 -28.77
C ARG A 61 3.63 21.68 -29.49
N LYS A 62 2.98 22.20 -30.54
CA LYS A 62 1.99 21.44 -31.31
C LYS A 62 2.59 20.23 -32.01
N PHE A 63 3.78 20.37 -32.58
CA PHE A 63 4.51 19.22 -33.15
C PHE A 63 4.87 18.20 -32.08
N CYS A 64 5.27 18.65 -30.89
CA CYS A 64 5.53 17.75 -29.77
C CYS A 64 4.24 17.00 -29.34
N ASP A 65 3.10 17.68 -29.21
CA ASP A 65 1.80 17.06 -28.90
C ASP A 65 1.48 15.94 -29.92
N GLU A 66 1.60 16.23 -31.22
CA GLU A 66 1.37 15.25 -32.29
C GLU A 66 2.37 14.08 -32.27
N LEU A 67 3.64 14.35 -31.95
CA LEU A 67 4.67 13.32 -31.87
C LEU A 67 4.44 12.41 -30.66
N ILE A 68 4.02 12.94 -29.51
CA ILE A 68 3.61 12.15 -28.34
C ILE A 68 2.46 11.21 -28.73
N ASN A 69 1.42 11.74 -29.38
CA ASN A 69 0.28 10.95 -29.83
C ASN A 69 0.68 9.83 -30.80
N PHE A 70 1.57 10.11 -31.74
CA PHE A 70 2.11 9.11 -32.66
C PHE A 70 2.90 8.02 -31.93
N VAL A 71 3.81 8.39 -31.03
CA VAL A 71 4.60 7.42 -30.24
C VAL A 71 3.70 6.59 -29.33
N ASN A 72 2.64 7.19 -28.78
CA ASN A 72 1.63 6.48 -27.99
C ASN A 72 0.83 5.46 -28.79
N GLN A 73 0.86 5.48 -30.13
CA GLN A 73 0.26 4.46 -30.99
C GLN A 73 1.24 3.36 -31.40
N VAL A 74 2.54 3.50 -31.09
CA VAL A 74 3.54 2.46 -31.37
C VAL A 74 3.19 1.17 -30.60
N PRO A 75 3.04 0.01 -31.28
CA PRO A 75 2.66 -1.23 -30.61
C PRO A 75 3.73 -1.78 -29.67
N ASP A 76 5.00 -1.68 -30.05
CA ASP A 76 6.12 -2.16 -29.25
C ASP A 76 6.43 -1.20 -28.10
N ASN A 77 6.26 -1.67 -26.88
CA ASN A 77 6.54 -0.88 -25.67
C ASN A 77 8.02 -0.47 -25.58
N SER A 78 8.96 -1.33 -25.99
CA SER A 78 10.40 -1.04 -25.89
C SER A 78 10.80 0.10 -26.81
N LEU A 79 10.36 0.07 -28.07
CA LEU A 79 10.54 1.15 -29.04
C LEU A 79 9.85 2.44 -28.59
N ALA A 80 8.62 2.34 -28.07
CA ALA A 80 7.89 3.50 -27.54
C ALA A 80 8.61 4.16 -26.36
N ILE A 81 9.16 3.37 -25.43
CA ILE A 81 9.96 3.87 -24.30
C ILE A 81 11.19 4.63 -24.81
N SER A 82 11.98 4.02 -25.69
CA SER A 82 13.17 4.69 -26.25
C SER A 82 12.83 5.97 -26.99
N ALA A 83 11.75 5.98 -27.77
CA ALA A 83 11.26 7.17 -28.45
C ALA A 83 10.86 8.28 -27.45
N LEU A 84 10.08 7.96 -26.42
CA LEU A 84 9.67 8.90 -25.38
C LEU A 84 10.86 9.45 -24.59
N GLN A 85 11.87 8.64 -24.30
CA GLN A 85 13.11 9.09 -23.65
C GLN A 85 13.91 10.07 -24.54
N ILE A 86 13.96 9.85 -25.86
CA ILE A 86 14.58 10.79 -26.82
C ILE A 86 13.81 12.13 -26.82
N LEU A 87 12.48 12.09 -26.90
CA LEU A 87 11.66 13.30 -26.82
C LEU A 87 11.87 14.05 -25.50
N LEU A 88 11.80 13.33 -24.37
CA LEU A 88 11.90 13.89 -23.03
C LEU A 88 13.26 14.56 -22.83
N SER A 89 14.36 13.87 -23.13
CA SER A 89 15.71 14.42 -22.99
C SER A 89 15.92 15.70 -23.81
N ARG A 90 15.38 15.75 -25.04
CA ARG A 90 15.48 16.96 -25.87
C ARG A 90 14.63 18.10 -25.32
N MET A 91 13.35 17.85 -25.03
CA MET A 91 12.42 18.89 -24.58
C MET A 91 12.78 19.43 -23.19
N GLN A 92 13.42 18.61 -22.34
CA GLN A 92 13.85 18.99 -21.00
C GLN A 92 14.91 20.11 -21.03
N SER A 93 15.72 20.20 -22.09
CA SER A 93 16.66 21.32 -22.28
C SER A 93 15.98 22.69 -22.36
N ARG A 94 14.67 22.73 -22.67
CA ARG A 94 13.84 23.94 -22.78
C ARG A 94 12.67 23.89 -21.77
N ASN A 95 12.92 23.41 -20.55
CA ASN A 95 11.91 23.09 -19.53
C ASN A 95 10.75 24.11 -19.41
N ILE A 96 11.05 25.38 -19.16
CA ILE A 96 10.04 26.45 -18.99
C ILE A 96 9.10 26.54 -20.20
N ALA A 97 9.64 26.38 -21.40
CA ALA A 97 8.85 26.48 -22.63
C ALA A 97 8.02 25.22 -22.90
N PHE A 98 8.35 24.05 -22.35
CA PHE A 98 7.67 22.78 -22.66
C PHE A 98 7.06 22.10 -21.44
N GLU A 99 6.83 22.83 -20.34
CA GLU A 99 6.33 22.26 -19.07
C GLU A 99 5.10 21.35 -19.26
N SER A 100 4.13 21.75 -20.10
CA SER A 100 2.94 20.93 -20.36
C SER A 100 3.27 19.63 -21.12
N GLN A 101 4.08 19.72 -22.16
CA GLN A 101 4.53 18.57 -22.96
C GLN A 101 5.40 17.62 -22.14
N LEU A 102 6.25 18.16 -21.25
CA LEU A 102 7.11 17.37 -20.37
C LEU A 102 6.30 16.55 -19.36
N VAL A 103 5.19 17.09 -18.87
CA VAL A 103 4.26 16.35 -18.00
C VAL A 103 3.63 15.19 -18.76
N GLU A 104 3.15 15.43 -19.99
CA GLU A 104 2.52 14.41 -20.83
C GLU A 104 3.52 13.32 -21.27
N LEU A 105 4.75 13.72 -21.58
CA LEU A 105 5.86 12.80 -21.89
C LEU A 105 6.16 11.89 -20.69
N ARG A 106 6.27 12.45 -19.49
CA ARG A 106 6.52 11.67 -18.26
C ARG A 106 5.36 10.73 -17.94
N ASP A 107 4.13 11.21 -18.09
CA ASP A 107 2.95 10.38 -17.87
C ASP A 107 2.89 9.20 -18.86
N SER A 108 3.09 9.48 -20.14
CA SER A 108 3.11 8.45 -21.20
C SER A 108 4.27 7.46 -21.01
N LEU A 109 5.47 7.96 -20.70
CA LEU A 109 6.65 7.14 -20.46
C LEU A 109 6.46 6.23 -19.24
N SER A 110 5.92 6.76 -18.14
CA SER A 110 5.60 5.98 -16.94
C SER A 110 4.62 4.83 -17.23
N LYS A 111 3.55 5.08 -18.00
CA LYS A 111 2.58 4.04 -18.40
C LYS A 111 3.23 2.95 -19.26
N ARG A 112 4.13 3.32 -20.17
CA ARG A 112 4.86 2.35 -21.01
C ARG A 112 5.86 1.52 -20.18
N LEU A 113 6.56 2.16 -19.25
CA LEU A 113 7.48 1.48 -18.31
C LEU A 113 6.73 0.51 -17.39
N GLU A 114 5.54 0.88 -16.90
CA GLU A 114 4.67 -0.02 -16.14
C GLU A 114 4.28 -1.25 -16.99
N ALA A 115 3.91 -1.06 -18.25
CA ALA A 115 3.53 -2.15 -19.15
C ALA A 115 4.66 -3.18 -19.40
N VAL A 116 5.93 -2.77 -19.25
CA VAL A 116 7.11 -3.65 -19.35
C VAL A 116 7.54 -4.19 -17.97
N GLY A 117 6.90 -3.76 -16.89
CA GLY A 117 7.23 -4.17 -15.52
C GLY A 117 8.40 -3.41 -14.88
N ASN A 118 8.92 -2.36 -15.55
CA ASN A 118 9.98 -1.52 -14.99
C ASN A 118 9.40 -0.44 -14.06
N LEU A 119 8.85 -0.89 -12.93
CA LEU A 119 8.07 -0.07 -12.02
C LEU A 119 8.90 0.99 -11.29
N ARG A 120 10.16 0.68 -10.96
CA ARG A 120 11.07 1.64 -10.30
C ARG A 120 11.30 2.85 -11.20
N GLU A 121 11.63 2.62 -12.47
CA GLU A 121 11.81 3.72 -13.43
C GLU A 121 10.50 4.46 -13.70
N ALA A 122 9.37 3.74 -13.78
CA ALA A 122 8.05 4.35 -13.92
C ALA A 122 7.73 5.34 -12.78
N ALA A 123 8.13 4.99 -11.54
CA ALA A 123 7.99 5.83 -10.36
C ALA A 123 8.93 7.05 -10.40
N THR A 124 10.20 6.86 -10.76
CA THR A 124 11.17 7.97 -10.85
C THR A 124 10.74 8.99 -11.89
N VAL A 125 10.28 8.53 -13.07
CA VAL A 125 9.79 9.41 -14.14
C VAL A 125 8.62 10.28 -13.69
N LEU A 126 7.66 9.74 -12.93
CA LEU A 126 6.56 10.54 -12.39
C LEU A 126 7.00 11.47 -11.26
N SER A 127 7.97 11.05 -10.43
CA SER A 127 8.49 11.87 -9.33
C SER A 127 9.17 13.15 -9.80
N ASP A 128 9.70 13.15 -11.03
CA ASP A 128 10.31 14.31 -11.69
C ASP A 128 9.29 15.36 -12.18
N ILE A 129 7.98 15.11 -12.06
CA ILE A 129 6.96 16.12 -12.32
C ILE A 129 6.97 17.14 -11.16
N PRO A 130 7.27 18.43 -11.42
CA PRO A 130 7.39 19.43 -10.35
C PRO A 130 6.01 19.90 -9.86
N LEU A 131 5.32 19.05 -9.11
CA LEU A 131 3.94 19.30 -8.64
C LEU A 131 3.83 20.48 -7.64
N GLU A 132 4.89 20.78 -6.90
CA GLU A 132 4.92 21.84 -5.87
C GLU A 132 5.90 22.98 -6.18
N SER A 133 6.97 22.71 -6.92
CA SER A 133 8.03 23.67 -7.23
C SER A 133 7.92 24.30 -8.62
N GLY A 134 6.95 23.85 -9.43
CA GLY A 134 6.73 24.34 -10.79
C GLY A 134 6.04 25.69 -10.85
N GLN A 135 6.08 26.33 -12.02
CA GLN A 135 5.28 27.53 -12.30
C GLN A 135 3.82 27.17 -12.53
N ARG A 136 3.57 25.96 -13.05
CA ARG A 136 2.22 25.44 -13.26
C ARG A 136 1.59 24.98 -11.95
N VAL A 137 0.39 25.49 -11.69
CA VAL A 137 -0.46 25.03 -10.60
C VAL A 137 -1.24 23.80 -11.06
N TYR A 138 -1.15 22.72 -10.30
CA TYR A 138 -1.91 21.49 -10.52
C TYR A 138 -3.05 21.38 -9.52
N GLY A 139 -4.21 20.92 -9.98
CA GLY A 139 -5.35 20.65 -9.10
C GLY A 139 -5.10 19.47 -8.16
N VAL A 140 -5.79 19.47 -7.01
CA VAL A 140 -5.66 18.45 -5.95
C VAL A 140 -5.80 17.03 -6.50
N ASN A 141 -6.83 16.76 -7.30
CA ASN A 141 -7.07 15.43 -7.88
C ASN A 141 -5.90 14.94 -8.73
N TYR A 142 -5.30 15.82 -9.52
CA TYR A 142 -4.17 15.47 -10.37
C TYR A 142 -2.91 15.18 -9.53
N LYS A 143 -2.60 16.05 -8.57
CA LYS A 143 -1.47 15.83 -7.65
C LYS A 143 -1.61 14.51 -6.89
N LEU A 144 -2.82 14.26 -6.37
CA LEU A 144 -3.13 13.04 -5.64
C LEU A 144 -2.99 11.80 -6.53
N ASP A 145 -3.53 11.80 -7.76
CA ASP A 145 -3.36 10.68 -8.69
C ASP A 145 -1.89 10.34 -8.95
N ILE A 146 -1.05 11.35 -9.19
CA ILE A 146 0.38 11.15 -9.44
C ILE A 146 1.08 10.56 -8.20
N TYR A 147 0.84 11.10 -7.01
CA TYR A 147 1.42 10.54 -5.79
C TYR A 147 0.97 9.11 -5.51
N LEU A 148 -0.30 8.79 -5.77
CA LEU A 148 -0.83 7.44 -5.60
C LEU A 148 -0.21 6.46 -6.59
N ARG A 149 -0.05 6.83 -7.86
CA ARG A 149 0.62 5.97 -8.85
C ARG A 149 2.07 5.67 -8.47
N ILE A 150 2.81 6.69 -8.03
CA ILE A 150 4.19 6.51 -7.55
C ILE A 150 4.23 5.55 -6.35
N ALA A 151 3.37 5.78 -5.34
CA ALA A 151 3.26 4.92 -4.18
C ALA A 151 2.91 3.48 -4.56
N GLU A 152 1.90 3.29 -5.42
CA GLU A 152 1.46 1.98 -5.91
C GLU A 152 2.59 1.22 -6.61
N TYR A 153 3.41 1.88 -7.42
CA TYR A 153 4.59 1.26 -8.04
C TYR A 153 5.62 0.80 -7.00
N PHE A 154 5.96 1.65 -6.04
CA PHE A 154 6.90 1.27 -4.97
C PHE A 154 6.35 0.17 -4.05
N LEU A 155 5.04 0.17 -3.78
CA LEU A 155 4.36 -0.91 -3.03
C LEU A 155 4.44 -2.24 -3.79
N LYS A 156 4.22 -2.25 -5.11
CA LYS A 156 4.31 -3.46 -5.96
C LYS A 156 5.72 -4.08 -5.94
N ILE A 157 6.77 -3.29 -5.79
CA ILE A 157 8.17 -3.76 -5.72
C ILE A 157 8.73 -3.83 -4.28
N HIS A 158 7.88 -3.65 -3.26
CA HIS A 158 8.25 -3.71 -1.84
C HIS A 158 9.31 -2.68 -1.38
N GLU A 159 9.39 -1.53 -2.04
CA GLU A 159 10.20 -0.39 -1.58
C GLU A 159 9.41 0.47 -0.58
N ILE A 160 9.37 -0.01 0.66
CA ILE A 160 8.52 0.55 1.71
C ILE A 160 8.84 2.01 2.02
N GLN A 161 10.14 2.37 2.08
CA GLN A 161 10.57 3.72 2.44
C GLN A 161 10.13 4.74 1.39
N GLU A 162 10.33 4.44 0.10
CA GLU A 162 9.90 5.31 -1.00
C GLU A 162 8.38 5.39 -1.08
N ALA A 163 7.67 4.25 -0.97
CA ALA A 163 6.21 4.24 -0.93
C ALA A 163 5.65 5.14 0.20
N GLU A 164 6.24 5.09 1.39
CA GLU A 164 5.84 5.90 2.54
C GLU A 164 5.93 7.40 2.27
N VAL A 165 7.00 7.85 1.59
CA VAL A 165 7.15 9.26 1.22
C VAL A 165 5.95 9.73 0.41
N PHE A 166 5.56 9.00 -0.63
CA PHE A 166 4.49 9.43 -1.53
C PHE A 166 3.09 9.24 -0.93
N VAL A 167 2.88 8.21 -0.11
CA VAL A 167 1.62 8.06 0.65
C VAL A 167 1.45 9.20 1.66
N ASN A 168 2.51 9.65 2.31
CA ASN A 168 2.48 10.80 3.21
C ASN A 168 2.25 12.12 2.47
N ARG A 169 2.72 12.27 1.22
CA ARG A 169 2.36 13.43 0.39
C ARG A 169 0.89 13.38 -0.03
N ALA A 170 0.39 12.19 -0.37
CA ALA A 170 -1.03 11.98 -0.69
C ALA A 170 -1.94 12.26 0.52
N SER A 171 -1.52 11.92 1.74
CA SER A 171 -2.31 12.15 2.96
C SER A 171 -2.59 13.63 3.23
N LEU A 172 -1.66 14.53 2.87
CA LEU A 172 -1.84 15.98 2.99
C LEU A 172 -2.93 16.53 2.06
N LEU A 173 -3.17 15.87 0.93
CA LEU A 173 -4.14 16.29 -0.09
C LEU A 173 -5.51 15.61 0.07
N GLN A 174 -5.56 14.49 0.79
CA GLN A 174 -6.76 13.68 0.96
C GLN A 174 -7.97 14.46 1.53
N PRO A 175 -7.83 15.37 2.52
CA PRO A 175 -8.95 16.14 3.06
C PRO A 175 -9.63 17.06 2.03
N GLU A 176 -8.89 17.53 1.03
CA GLU A 176 -9.39 18.46 0.01
C GLU A 176 -9.93 17.75 -1.24
N CYS A 177 -9.77 16.43 -1.33
CA CYS A 177 -10.18 15.64 -2.49
C CYS A 177 -11.64 15.18 -2.37
N GLN A 178 -12.50 15.59 -3.31
CA GLN A 178 -13.90 15.11 -3.38
C GLN A 178 -14.05 13.82 -4.23
N ASN A 179 -13.02 13.45 -5.00
CA ASN A 179 -13.08 12.30 -5.89
C ASN A 179 -13.03 10.98 -5.10
N GLN A 180 -14.19 10.33 -4.97
CA GLN A 180 -14.35 9.08 -4.22
C GLN A 180 -13.44 7.95 -4.70
N GLN A 181 -13.18 7.84 -6.00
CA GLN A 181 -12.28 6.79 -6.53
C GLN A 181 -10.83 7.01 -6.09
N LEU A 182 -10.37 8.27 -6.08
CA LEU A 182 -9.03 8.61 -5.58
C LEU A 182 -8.93 8.40 -4.06
N LEU A 183 -10.00 8.72 -3.32
CA LEU A 183 -10.04 8.47 -1.87
C LEU A 183 -9.96 6.97 -1.54
N VAL A 184 -10.63 6.11 -2.32
CA VAL A 184 -10.51 4.65 -2.20
C VAL A 184 -9.08 4.22 -2.47
N ARG A 185 -8.50 4.61 -3.61
CA ARG A 185 -7.11 4.26 -3.96
C ARG A 185 -6.11 4.69 -2.89
N TYR A 186 -6.25 5.89 -2.35
CA TYR A 186 -5.42 6.37 -1.24
C TYR A 186 -5.54 5.46 -0.01
N LYS A 187 -6.77 5.13 0.42
CA LYS A 187 -6.97 4.29 1.60
C LYS A 187 -6.45 2.86 1.40
N ILE A 188 -6.59 2.31 0.20
CA ILE A 188 -6.00 1.01 -0.17
C ILE A 188 -4.48 1.09 -0.07
N ALA A 189 -3.85 2.08 -0.72
CA ALA A 189 -2.40 2.27 -0.68
C ALA A 189 -1.87 2.47 0.75
N TYR A 190 -2.58 3.24 1.58
CA TYR A 190 -2.22 3.45 2.98
C TYR A 190 -2.33 2.17 3.81
N ALA A 191 -3.41 1.39 3.62
CA ALA A 191 -3.55 0.09 4.27
C ALA A 191 -2.42 -0.87 3.85
N HIS A 192 -2.11 -0.94 2.56
CA HIS A 192 -1.01 -1.76 2.02
C HIS A 192 0.35 -1.35 2.58
N LEU A 193 0.60 -0.05 2.71
CA LEU A 193 1.83 0.46 3.30
C LEU A 193 1.98 -0.01 4.75
N LEU A 194 0.93 0.13 5.57
CA LEU A 194 0.95 -0.32 6.96
C LEU A 194 1.19 -1.84 7.05
N ASP A 195 0.57 -2.59 6.15
CA ASP A 195 0.69 -4.05 6.03
C ASP A 195 2.14 -4.47 5.75
N LEU A 196 2.79 -3.83 4.75
CA LEU A 196 4.19 -4.07 4.43
C LEU A 196 5.16 -3.61 5.53
N LYS A 197 4.79 -2.57 6.29
CA LYS A 197 5.51 -2.12 7.49
C LYS A 197 5.30 -3.05 8.70
N GLN A 198 4.58 -4.17 8.54
CA GLN A 198 4.21 -5.10 9.61
C GLN A 198 3.40 -4.46 10.74
N LYS A 199 2.74 -3.33 10.47
CA LYS A 199 1.76 -2.69 11.35
C LYS A 199 0.39 -3.35 11.13
N PHE A 200 0.32 -4.65 11.38
CA PHE A 200 -0.80 -5.49 10.96
C PHE A 200 -2.12 -5.10 11.63
N LEU A 201 -2.08 -4.63 12.87
CA LEU A 201 -3.28 -4.20 13.58
C LEU A 201 -3.90 -2.98 12.90
N GLU A 202 -3.08 -1.96 12.63
CA GLU A 202 -3.50 -0.74 11.96
C GLU A 202 -3.93 -1.03 10.52
N ALA A 203 -3.19 -1.87 9.79
CA ALA A 203 -3.56 -2.32 8.45
C ALA A 203 -4.93 -3.02 8.47
N GLY A 204 -5.14 -3.95 9.40
CA GLY A 204 -6.39 -4.68 9.56
C GLY A 204 -7.58 -3.77 9.85
N GLN A 205 -7.40 -2.74 10.68
CA GLN A 205 -8.41 -1.72 10.91
C GLN A 205 -8.76 -0.95 9.63
N ARG A 206 -7.76 -0.57 8.82
CA ARG A 206 -7.99 0.15 7.55
C ARG A 206 -8.67 -0.72 6.50
N TYR A 207 -8.33 -2.00 6.41
CA TYR A 207 -9.04 -2.93 5.52
C TYR A 207 -10.49 -3.16 5.95
N ALA A 208 -10.76 -3.29 7.25
CA ALA A 208 -12.13 -3.38 7.74
C ALA A 208 -12.93 -2.10 7.43
N GLU A 209 -12.33 -0.92 7.61
CA GLU A 209 -12.92 0.38 7.24
C GLU A 209 -13.26 0.44 5.74
N LEU A 210 -12.34 -0.02 4.86
CA LEU A 210 -12.54 -0.04 3.40
C LEU A 210 -13.79 -0.83 2.97
N SER A 211 -14.10 -1.94 3.64
CA SER A 211 -15.27 -2.77 3.32
C SER A 211 -16.63 -2.10 3.65
N ILE A 212 -16.62 -1.15 4.59
CA ILE A 212 -17.83 -0.47 5.09
C ILE A 212 -18.00 0.90 4.44
N ARG A 213 -16.92 1.69 4.38
CA ARG A 213 -16.95 3.11 3.97
C ARG A 213 -17.37 3.33 2.52
N PHE A 214 -17.14 2.35 1.64
CA PHE A 214 -17.40 2.47 0.21
C PHE A 214 -18.40 1.40 -0.26
N PRO A 215 -19.70 1.58 0.02
CA PRO A 215 -20.73 0.58 -0.30
C PRO A 215 -21.00 0.40 -1.79
N TRP A 216 -20.49 1.31 -2.62
CA TRP A 216 -20.59 1.26 -4.09
C TRP A 216 -19.50 0.40 -4.74
N LEU A 217 -18.50 -0.07 -3.98
CA LEU A 217 -17.53 -1.05 -4.47
C LEU A 217 -18.20 -2.42 -4.62
N ASP A 218 -17.69 -3.21 -5.56
CA ASP A 218 -18.18 -4.56 -5.80
C ASP A 218 -18.05 -5.44 -4.55
N ASP A 219 -19.04 -6.29 -4.30
CA ASP A 219 -19.07 -7.14 -3.11
C ASP A 219 -17.85 -8.06 -3.03
N SER A 220 -17.30 -8.50 -4.17
CA SER A 220 -16.07 -9.29 -4.21
C SER A 220 -14.85 -8.51 -3.70
N GLU A 221 -14.72 -7.22 -4.03
CA GLU A 221 -13.63 -6.39 -3.53
C GLU A 221 -13.81 -6.13 -2.03
N ARG A 222 -15.05 -5.81 -1.62
CA ARG A 222 -15.39 -5.58 -0.21
C ARG A 222 -15.13 -6.82 0.64
N LEU A 223 -15.41 -8.02 0.12
CA LEU A 223 -15.11 -9.29 0.77
C LEU A 223 -13.59 -9.52 0.87
N ALA A 224 -12.84 -9.22 -0.19
CA ALA A 224 -11.39 -9.34 -0.19
C ALA A 224 -10.72 -8.40 0.84
N PHE A 225 -11.27 -7.21 1.08
CA PHE A 225 -10.78 -6.34 2.16
C PHE A 225 -11.03 -6.95 3.55
N ILE A 226 -12.18 -7.57 3.80
CA ILE A 226 -12.44 -8.23 5.09
C ILE A 226 -11.51 -9.42 5.29
N GLU A 227 -11.29 -10.23 4.26
CA GLU A 227 -10.39 -11.37 4.32
C GLU A 227 -8.95 -10.93 4.61
N ARG A 228 -8.52 -9.80 4.04
CA ARG A 228 -7.22 -9.19 4.33
C ARG A 228 -7.16 -8.57 5.72
N ALA A 229 -8.26 -7.96 6.20
CA ALA A 229 -8.38 -7.47 7.56
C ALA A 229 -8.24 -8.61 8.58
N LEU A 230 -8.86 -9.77 8.29
CA LEU A 230 -8.72 -10.99 9.07
C LEU A 230 -7.27 -11.48 9.07
N ALA A 231 -6.64 -11.61 7.91
CA ALA A 231 -5.25 -12.05 7.83
C ALA A 231 -4.30 -11.14 8.65
N ALA A 232 -4.47 -9.83 8.56
CA ALA A 232 -3.70 -8.86 9.33
C ALA A 232 -4.02 -8.94 10.84
N ALA A 233 -5.30 -9.08 11.22
CA ALA A 233 -5.70 -9.24 12.62
C ALA A 233 -5.08 -10.49 13.25
N LEU A 234 -5.03 -11.61 12.52
CA LEU A 234 -4.45 -12.86 12.98
C LEU A 234 -2.94 -12.74 13.24
N LEU A 235 -2.21 -11.99 12.40
CA LEU A 235 -0.76 -11.73 12.55
C LEU A 235 -0.42 -10.65 13.60
N SER A 236 -1.38 -9.81 13.99
CA SER A 236 -1.14 -8.74 14.96
C SER A 236 -0.97 -9.25 16.40
N SER A 237 -0.18 -8.51 17.20
CA SER A 237 0.07 -8.82 18.62
C SER A 237 -1.21 -8.83 19.46
N ALA A 238 -1.28 -9.72 20.44
CA ALA A 238 -2.46 -9.87 21.28
C ALA A 238 -2.67 -8.66 22.20
N GLY A 239 -3.88 -8.08 22.20
CA GLY A 239 -4.18 -6.90 23.01
C GLY A 239 -5.60 -6.38 22.83
N GLN A 240 -5.94 -5.29 23.53
CA GLN A 240 -7.31 -4.75 23.54
C GLN A 240 -7.78 -4.29 22.17
N GLN A 241 -6.93 -3.56 21.42
CA GLN A 241 -7.27 -3.07 20.09
C GLN A 241 -7.46 -4.21 19.08
N ARG A 242 -6.62 -5.25 19.12
CA ARG A 242 -6.79 -6.46 18.32
C ARG A 242 -8.10 -7.18 18.66
N SER A 243 -8.41 -7.30 19.95
CA SER A 243 -9.66 -7.92 20.42
C SER A 243 -10.90 -7.18 19.88
N ARG A 244 -10.84 -5.83 19.78
CA ARG A 244 -11.90 -5.03 19.14
C ARG A 244 -12.02 -5.32 17.65
N LEU A 245 -10.90 -5.41 16.93
CA LEU A 245 -10.90 -5.74 15.51
C LEU A 245 -11.49 -7.13 15.27
N LEU A 246 -11.07 -8.14 16.03
CA LEU A 246 -11.63 -9.49 15.98
C LEU A 246 -13.14 -9.50 16.28
N ALA A 247 -13.60 -8.70 17.25
CA ALA A 247 -15.03 -8.56 17.54
C ALA A 247 -15.82 -7.95 16.37
N THR A 248 -15.24 -6.97 15.67
CA THR A 248 -15.84 -6.39 14.46
C THR A 248 -15.94 -7.44 13.36
N LEU A 249 -14.86 -8.20 13.11
CA LEU A 249 -14.82 -9.25 12.09
C LEU A 249 -15.77 -10.41 12.42
N TYR A 250 -15.81 -10.87 13.67
CA TYR A 250 -16.69 -11.98 14.08
C TYR A 250 -18.17 -11.65 13.93
N LYS A 251 -18.55 -10.38 14.16
CA LYS A 251 -19.93 -9.89 13.97
C LYS A 251 -20.30 -9.67 12.50
N ASP A 252 -19.34 -9.67 11.59
CA ASP A 252 -19.60 -9.56 10.16
C ASP A 252 -19.93 -10.95 9.60
N GLU A 253 -21.18 -11.16 9.19
CA GLU A 253 -21.67 -12.46 8.69
C GLU A 253 -20.87 -12.95 7.48
N ARG A 254 -20.30 -12.03 6.69
CA ARG A 254 -19.47 -12.36 5.53
C ARG A 254 -18.20 -13.12 5.93
N CYS A 255 -17.72 -12.98 7.17
CA CYS A 255 -16.56 -13.74 7.63
C CYS A 255 -16.82 -15.24 7.73
N GLN A 256 -18.08 -15.69 7.83
CA GLN A 256 -18.43 -17.11 7.94
C GLN A 256 -18.07 -17.92 6.69
N THR A 257 -17.85 -17.24 5.55
CA THR A 257 -17.46 -17.90 4.30
C THR A 257 -15.97 -18.24 4.24
N PHE A 258 -15.15 -17.73 5.17
CA PHE A 258 -13.71 -17.95 5.16
C PHE A 258 -13.32 -19.26 5.87
N ASP A 259 -12.38 -20.00 5.29
CA ASP A 259 -11.80 -21.20 5.91
C ASP A 259 -11.15 -20.90 7.27
N ALA A 260 -10.69 -19.66 7.46
CA ALA A 260 -10.09 -19.16 8.70
C ALA A 260 -11.11 -18.79 9.80
N TYR A 261 -12.43 -18.87 9.53
CA TYR A 261 -13.47 -18.49 10.49
C TYR A 261 -13.40 -19.24 11.84
N PRO A 262 -13.11 -20.56 11.91
CA PRO A 262 -12.98 -21.25 13.19
C PRO A 262 -11.87 -20.67 14.08
N ILE A 263 -10.79 -20.17 13.48
CA ILE A 263 -9.71 -19.50 14.23
C ILE A 263 -10.13 -18.12 14.68
N LEU A 264 -10.83 -17.35 13.82
CA LEU A 264 -11.42 -16.07 14.22
C LEU A 264 -12.35 -16.25 15.44
N GLU A 265 -13.25 -17.24 15.41
CA GLU A 265 -14.15 -17.53 16.53
C GLU A 265 -13.35 -17.86 17.79
N ASN A 266 -12.40 -18.79 17.71
CA ASN A 266 -11.60 -19.18 18.88
C ASN A 266 -10.80 -18.01 19.45
N MET A 267 -10.23 -17.16 18.59
CA MET A 267 -9.50 -15.97 19.03
C MET A 267 -10.41 -14.93 19.68
N PHE A 268 -11.57 -14.66 19.09
CA PHE A 268 -12.54 -13.72 19.65
C PHE A 268 -13.10 -14.21 21.00
N MET A 269 -13.37 -15.51 21.13
CA MET A 269 -13.90 -16.13 22.35
C MET A 269 -12.84 -16.32 23.45
N GLY A 270 -11.58 -15.93 23.21
CA GLY A 270 -10.50 -16.10 24.18
C GLY A 270 -10.18 -17.57 24.48
N ARG A 271 -10.41 -18.48 23.52
CA ARG A 271 -10.11 -19.90 23.66
C ARG A 271 -8.63 -20.14 23.37
N LEU A 272 -8.07 -21.17 24.01
CA LEU A 272 -6.74 -21.69 23.68
C LEU A 272 -6.74 -22.26 22.26
N ILE A 273 -5.68 -21.97 21.51
CA ILE A 273 -5.51 -22.41 20.12
C ILE A 273 -4.26 -23.27 20.04
N ASN A 274 -4.40 -24.48 19.52
CA ASN A 274 -3.28 -25.40 19.34
C ASN A 274 -2.51 -25.06 18.07
N ARG A 275 -1.20 -25.30 18.05
CA ARG A 275 -0.34 -25.03 16.89
C ARG A 275 -0.79 -25.78 15.63
N SER A 276 -1.35 -26.99 15.78
CA SER A 276 -1.90 -27.77 14.67
C SER A 276 -3.07 -27.08 13.95
N SER A 277 -3.77 -26.15 14.60
CA SER A 277 -4.87 -25.38 13.98
C SER A 277 -4.33 -24.36 12.97
N LEU A 278 -3.09 -23.88 13.14
CA LEU A 278 -2.49 -22.86 12.30
C LEU A 278 -2.27 -23.31 10.85
N SER A 279 -2.19 -24.62 10.58
CA SER A 279 -2.05 -25.14 9.22
C SER A 279 -3.23 -24.72 8.32
N SER A 280 -4.41 -24.48 8.88
CA SER A 280 -5.58 -23.98 8.14
C SER A 280 -5.41 -22.54 7.64
N LEU A 281 -4.47 -21.76 8.19
CA LEU A 281 -4.21 -20.38 7.78
C LEU A 281 -3.24 -20.28 6.58
N GLU A 282 -2.57 -21.37 6.21
CA GLU A 282 -1.59 -21.32 5.12
C GLU A 282 -2.13 -20.76 3.80
N PRO A 283 -3.34 -21.13 3.32
CA PRO A 283 -3.88 -20.57 2.08
C PRO A 283 -4.08 -19.05 2.16
N LEU A 284 -4.60 -18.57 3.31
CA LEU A 284 -4.81 -17.15 3.58
C LEU A 284 -3.48 -16.37 3.56
N LEU A 285 -2.46 -16.90 4.22
CA LEU A 285 -1.14 -16.28 4.30
C LEU A 285 -0.41 -16.31 2.95
N LYS A 286 -0.52 -17.40 2.18
CA LYS A 286 0.01 -17.47 0.81
C LYS A 286 -0.64 -16.45 -0.11
N LYS A 287 -1.93 -16.18 0.07
CA LYS A 287 -2.71 -15.23 -0.74
C LYS A 287 -2.31 -13.78 -0.47
N TYR A 288 -2.18 -13.37 0.79
CA TYR A 288 -1.96 -11.96 1.15
C TYR A 288 -0.53 -11.60 1.56
N TYR A 289 0.27 -12.57 2.00
CA TYR A 289 1.63 -12.37 2.48
C TYR A 289 2.67 -13.27 1.79
N PRO A 290 2.65 -13.44 0.45
CA PRO A 290 3.64 -14.27 -0.24
C PRO A 290 5.08 -13.75 -0.03
N HIS A 291 5.25 -12.44 0.10
CA HIS A 291 6.54 -11.79 0.34
C HIS A 291 7.18 -12.18 1.69
N LEU A 292 6.36 -12.40 2.73
CA LEU A 292 6.85 -12.86 4.03
C LEU A 292 7.23 -14.36 4.01
N LEU A 293 6.69 -15.13 3.05
CA LEU A 293 7.03 -16.55 2.87
C LEU A 293 8.33 -16.76 2.08
N GLN A 294 8.77 -15.76 1.31
CA GLN A 294 9.95 -15.84 0.42
C GLN A 294 11.20 -15.18 1.01
N SER A 295 11.07 -14.35 2.06
CA SER A 295 12.16 -13.56 2.62
C SER A 295 13.18 -14.43 3.38
N SER A 296 14.09 -15.11 2.67
CA SER A 296 15.32 -15.70 3.25
C SER A 296 16.47 -15.94 2.26
N ILE A 297 16.58 -15.26 1.12
CA ILE A 297 17.75 -15.46 0.21
C ILE A 297 18.96 -14.56 0.53
N GLN A 298 18.88 -13.57 1.43
CA GLN A 298 20.03 -12.66 1.68
C GLN A 298 20.70 -12.67 3.07
N ASP A 299 20.18 -13.38 4.08
CA ASP A 299 20.76 -13.35 5.44
C ASP A 299 21.37 -14.68 5.93
N VAL A 300 21.93 -15.52 5.04
CA VAL A 300 22.73 -16.70 5.45
C VAL A 300 24.17 -16.61 4.94
N SER A 301 24.79 -15.45 5.15
CA SER A 301 26.25 -15.29 5.07
C SER A 301 26.76 -14.67 6.37
N GLY A 302 26.67 -15.42 7.47
CA GLY A 302 27.26 -15.01 8.73
C GLY A 302 26.57 -15.64 9.93
N VAL A 303 26.99 -16.84 10.29
CA VAL A 303 27.22 -17.35 11.67
C VAL A 303 27.33 -18.87 11.56
N THR A 304 28.58 -19.31 11.39
CA THR A 304 29.00 -20.69 11.60
C THR A 304 29.23 -20.90 13.09
N THR A 305 28.31 -21.55 13.81
CA THR A 305 28.61 -22.14 15.12
C THR A 305 27.87 -23.47 15.29
N SER A 306 28.53 -24.52 14.82
CA SER A 306 28.66 -25.85 15.41
C SER A 306 27.79 -26.18 16.63
N ILE A 307 26.63 -26.83 16.43
CA ILE A 307 26.13 -27.86 17.35
C ILE A 307 25.49 -28.98 16.51
N GLN A 308 26.05 -30.18 16.64
CA GLN A 308 25.51 -31.43 16.15
C GLN A 308 24.42 -31.88 17.12
N ASP A 309 23.16 -31.91 16.70
CA ASP A 309 22.16 -32.76 17.33
C ASP A 309 21.43 -33.59 16.28
N GLN A 310 21.49 -34.90 16.50
CA GLN A 310 21.05 -35.96 15.62
C GLN A 310 19.61 -36.33 15.96
N SER A 311 18.65 -35.73 15.27
CA SER A 311 17.37 -36.38 14.96
C SER A 311 16.81 -35.73 13.70
N GLY A 312 16.76 -36.51 12.62
CA GLY A 312 16.45 -36.01 11.29
C GLY A 312 15.01 -35.52 11.18
N THR A 313 14.82 -34.31 10.69
CA THR A 313 13.91 -33.99 9.58
C THR A 313 14.34 -32.63 9.01
N LEU A 314 14.98 -32.69 7.86
CA LEU A 314 15.41 -31.55 7.05
C LEU A 314 14.16 -30.90 6.42
N SER A 315 13.41 -30.10 7.18
CA SER A 315 12.23 -29.37 6.67
C SER A 315 12.55 -27.88 6.49
N SER A 316 13.09 -27.54 5.32
CA SER A 316 13.00 -26.25 4.63
C SER A 316 13.12 -24.97 5.49
N THR A 317 14.33 -24.42 5.59
CA THR A 317 14.69 -23.15 6.27
C THR A 317 13.97 -21.88 5.74
N THR A 318 13.23 -21.97 4.64
CA THR A 318 12.58 -20.83 3.96
C THR A 318 11.28 -20.35 4.60
N SER A 319 10.57 -21.19 5.37
CA SER A 319 9.24 -20.90 5.92
C SER A 319 9.21 -20.01 7.18
N SER A 320 10.37 -19.51 7.63
CA SER A 320 10.55 -19.10 9.04
C SER A 320 9.96 -17.75 9.45
N SER A 321 9.84 -16.74 8.57
CA SER A 321 9.43 -15.39 9.01
C SER A 321 7.94 -15.29 9.35
N VAL A 322 7.06 -15.68 8.41
CA VAL A 322 5.61 -15.74 8.67
C VAL A 322 5.30 -16.70 9.81
N GLN A 323 5.94 -17.88 9.82
CA GLN A 323 5.72 -18.85 10.89
C GLN A 323 6.11 -18.24 12.24
N LYS A 324 7.24 -17.55 12.37
CA LYS A 324 7.62 -16.85 13.61
C LYS A 324 6.62 -15.76 14.01
N LEU A 325 6.13 -14.95 13.07
CA LEU A 325 5.11 -13.93 13.35
C LEU A 325 3.81 -14.56 13.84
N LEU A 326 3.36 -15.61 13.16
CA LEU A 326 2.14 -16.33 13.50
C LEU A 326 2.25 -17.07 14.84
N GLU A 327 3.39 -17.72 15.09
CA GLU A 327 3.69 -18.41 16.34
C GLU A 327 3.76 -17.42 17.50
N ARG A 328 4.41 -16.26 17.31
CA ARG A 328 4.41 -15.20 18.32
C ARG A 328 3.00 -14.71 18.60
N ALA A 329 2.20 -14.42 17.57
CA ALA A 329 0.81 -13.99 17.74
C ALA A 329 -0.05 -15.05 18.45
N LEU A 330 0.20 -16.33 18.17
CA LEU A 330 -0.45 -17.46 18.84
C LEU A 330 -0.08 -17.54 20.32
N ILE A 331 1.21 -17.49 20.65
CA ILE A 331 1.68 -17.57 22.04
C ILE A 331 1.11 -16.40 22.85
N GLU A 332 1.19 -15.18 22.33
CA GLU A 332 0.63 -14.01 23.01
C GLU A 332 -0.89 -14.13 23.19
N HIS A 333 -1.61 -14.68 22.20
CA HIS A 333 -3.04 -14.93 22.32
C HIS A 333 -3.34 -15.97 23.42
N ASN A 334 -2.63 -17.10 23.40
CA ASN A 334 -2.80 -18.16 24.38
C ASN A 334 -2.41 -17.70 25.80
N MET A 335 -1.45 -16.78 25.93
CA MET A 335 -1.12 -16.10 27.19
C MET A 335 -2.31 -15.32 27.75
N LEU A 336 -3.02 -14.55 26.90
CA LEU A 336 -4.26 -13.88 27.33
C LEU A 336 -5.35 -14.89 27.66
N ALA A 337 -5.52 -15.96 26.88
CA ALA A 337 -6.49 -17.01 27.16
C ALA A 337 -6.21 -17.68 28.52
N ALA A 338 -4.94 -17.99 28.82
CA ALA A 338 -4.53 -18.53 30.10
C ALA A 338 -4.88 -17.59 31.26
N SER A 339 -4.71 -16.26 31.07
CA SER A 339 -5.09 -15.27 32.09
C SER A 339 -6.60 -15.20 32.40
N LEU A 340 -7.45 -15.73 31.51
CA LEU A 340 -8.90 -15.84 31.72
C LEU A 340 -9.31 -17.14 32.42
N ILE A 341 -8.43 -18.15 32.42
CA ILE A 341 -8.70 -19.50 32.95
C ILE A 341 -8.06 -19.68 34.32
N TYR A 342 -6.89 -19.10 34.54
CA TYR A 342 -6.08 -19.27 35.75
C TYR A 342 -5.99 -17.97 36.55
N ASN A 343 -6.12 -18.07 37.87
CA ASN A 343 -5.70 -16.99 38.77
C ASN A 343 -4.17 -16.93 38.89
N ASN A 344 -3.51 -18.09 38.84
CA ASN A 344 -2.07 -18.24 38.80
C ASN A 344 -1.68 -19.57 38.15
N ILE A 345 -0.46 -19.65 37.63
CA ILE A 345 0.11 -20.86 37.01
C ILE A 345 1.63 -20.82 37.13
N SER A 346 2.28 -21.96 37.34
CA SER A 346 3.74 -22.04 37.29
C SER A 346 4.25 -21.78 35.87
N LEU A 347 5.41 -21.15 35.74
CA LEU A 347 6.04 -20.87 34.44
C LEU A 347 6.33 -22.15 33.66
N GLU A 348 6.61 -23.25 34.35
CA GLU A 348 6.76 -24.58 33.74
C GLU A 348 5.46 -25.07 33.09
N ASN A 349 4.34 -25.06 33.82
CA ASN A 349 3.05 -25.48 33.28
C ASN A 349 2.54 -24.52 32.21
N LEU A 350 2.83 -23.22 32.35
CA LEU A 350 2.51 -22.21 31.35
C LEU A 350 3.30 -22.46 30.06
N GLY A 351 4.59 -22.75 30.14
CA GLY A 351 5.40 -23.15 28.99
C GLY A 351 4.81 -24.36 28.26
N LEU A 352 4.44 -25.41 29.01
CA LEU A 352 3.77 -26.58 28.44
C LEU A 352 2.44 -26.24 27.74
N LEU A 353 1.62 -25.38 28.36
CA LEU A 353 0.35 -24.92 27.80
C LEU A 353 0.51 -24.14 26.49
N LEU A 354 1.59 -23.36 26.38
CA LEU A 354 1.90 -22.51 25.23
C LEU A 354 2.77 -23.21 24.18
N GLU A 355 3.20 -24.45 24.45
CA GLU A 355 4.15 -25.22 23.64
C GLU A 355 5.52 -24.50 23.46
N ILE A 356 6.05 -23.91 24.54
CA ILE A 356 7.36 -23.24 24.61
C ILE A 356 8.09 -23.55 25.92
N SER A 357 9.35 -23.12 26.06
CA SER A 357 10.08 -23.28 27.32
C SER A 357 9.54 -22.35 28.42
N ALA A 358 9.75 -22.74 29.69
CA ALA A 358 9.38 -21.91 30.84
C ALA A 358 10.02 -20.52 30.81
N ASN A 359 11.29 -20.45 30.39
CA ASN A 359 12.05 -19.19 30.28
C ASN A 359 11.48 -18.28 29.18
N GLU A 360 11.07 -18.85 28.05
CA GLU A 360 10.40 -18.08 26.98
C GLU A 360 9.03 -17.59 27.42
N ALA A 361 8.26 -18.44 28.12
CA ALA A 361 6.96 -18.05 28.68
C ALA A 361 7.11 -16.88 29.65
N GLU A 362 8.10 -16.92 30.55
CA GLU A 362 8.41 -15.80 31.46
C GLU A 362 8.76 -14.51 30.70
N SER A 363 9.65 -14.61 29.70
CA SER A 363 10.10 -13.48 28.89
C SER A 363 8.92 -12.81 28.16
N ILE A 364 8.06 -13.60 27.52
CA ILE A 364 6.88 -13.10 26.81
C ILE A 364 5.86 -12.52 27.80
N ALA A 365 5.62 -13.18 28.93
CA ALA A 365 4.73 -12.67 29.98
C ALA A 365 5.19 -11.31 30.49
N SER A 366 6.48 -11.19 30.81
CA SER A 366 7.10 -9.95 31.29
C SER A 366 6.95 -8.83 30.27
N GLN A 367 7.23 -9.12 28.99
CA GLN A 367 7.02 -8.17 27.90
C GLN A 367 5.56 -7.72 27.82
N MET A 368 4.60 -8.64 27.78
CA MET A 368 3.18 -8.31 27.67
C MET A 368 2.65 -7.51 28.87
N ILE A 369 3.17 -7.76 30.08
CA ILE A 369 2.84 -6.98 31.28
C ILE A 369 3.41 -5.56 31.15
N SER A 370 4.68 -5.42 30.77
CA SER A 370 5.33 -4.11 30.60
C SER A 370 4.65 -3.23 29.54
N GLU A 371 4.10 -3.85 28.49
CA GLU A 371 3.35 -3.18 27.42
C GLU A 371 1.87 -2.93 27.79
N GLY A 372 1.43 -3.35 28.98
CA GLY A 372 0.05 -3.19 29.45
C GLY A 372 -0.98 -4.06 28.73
N ARG A 373 -0.52 -5.08 27.98
CA ARG A 373 -1.39 -6.00 27.23
C ARG A 373 -1.88 -7.16 28.09
N LEU A 374 -1.10 -7.55 29.09
CA LEU A 374 -1.41 -8.58 30.08
C LEU A 374 -1.40 -7.95 31.48
N ILE A 375 -2.36 -8.31 32.33
CA ILE A 375 -2.44 -7.79 33.71
C ILE A 375 -2.11 -8.93 34.67
N GLY A 376 -1.01 -8.77 35.39
CA GLY A 376 -0.53 -9.77 36.32
C GLY A 376 0.80 -9.39 36.94
N LYS A 377 1.29 -10.24 37.83
CA LYS A 377 2.57 -10.12 38.52
C LYS A 377 3.34 -11.42 38.36
N LEU A 378 4.64 -11.31 38.10
CA LEU A 378 5.55 -12.44 38.02
C LEU A 378 6.29 -12.58 39.35
N ASP A 379 6.24 -13.76 39.95
CA ASP A 379 7.13 -14.18 41.02
C ASP A 379 8.26 -15.04 40.43
N GLN A 380 9.44 -14.43 40.31
CA GLN A 380 10.61 -15.09 39.71
C GLN A 380 11.30 -16.08 40.66
N ILE A 381 11.05 -15.98 41.97
CA ILE A 381 11.65 -16.89 42.96
C ILE A 381 10.88 -18.19 42.97
N ASP A 382 9.55 -18.10 43.04
CA ASP A 382 8.67 -19.27 43.06
C ASP A 382 8.36 -19.79 41.64
N GLY A 383 8.68 -19.00 40.60
CA GLY A 383 8.45 -19.36 39.21
C GLY A 383 6.96 -19.42 38.86
N VAL A 384 6.17 -18.47 39.34
CA VAL A 384 4.71 -18.43 39.19
C VAL A 384 4.27 -17.07 38.65
N ILE A 385 3.35 -17.07 37.69
CA ILE A 385 2.61 -15.86 37.30
C ILE A 385 1.28 -15.81 38.04
N HIS A 386 0.96 -14.66 38.60
CA HIS A 386 -0.34 -14.32 39.15
C HIS A 386 -1.07 -13.41 38.17
N PHE A 387 -2.15 -13.89 37.58
CA PHE A 387 -3.01 -13.08 36.74
C PHE A 387 -3.97 -12.27 37.61
N GLU A 388 -4.14 -11.00 37.30
CA GLU A 388 -5.14 -10.19 37.98
C GLU A 388 -6.47 -10.39 37.26
N ASN A 389 -7.43 -11.00 37.95
CA ASN A 389 -8.79 -11.06 37.43
C ASN A 389 -9.30 -9.64 37.28
N ARG A 390 -9.55 -9.22 36.04
CA ARG A 390 -10.48 -8.11 35.82
C ARG A 390 -11.81 -8.55 36.45
N ASP A 391 -12.23 -7.89 37.52
CA ASP A 391 -13.53 -8.11 38.15
C ASP A 391 -14.57 -8.45 37.07
N PRO A 392 -15.25 -9.62 37.10
CA PRO A 392 -16.21 -9.99 36.07
C PRO A 392 -17.28 -8.91 35.86
N GLY A 393 -17.63 -8.19 36.92
CA GLY A 393 -18.48 -7.00 36.88
C GLY A 393 -17.86 -5.84 36.09
N VAL A 394 -16.58 -5.53 36.29
CA VAL A 394 -15.86 -4.49 35.54
C VAL A 394 -15.56 -4.95 34.12
N SER A 395 -15.27 -6.22 33.87
CA SER A 395 -15.07 -6.79 32.53
C SER A 395 -16.35 -6.74 31.70
N SER A 396 -17.48 -7.20 32.27
CA SER A 396 -18.77 -7.10 31.61
C SER A 396 -19.19 -5.65 31.45
N TRP A 397 -19.02 -4.79 32.45
CA TRP A 397 -19.26 -3.35 32.33
C TRP A 397 -18.37 -2.69 31.28
N SER A 398 -17.09 -3.07 31.22
CA SER A 398 -16.15 -2.62 30.19
C SER A 398 -16.57 -3.11 28.81
N MET A 399 -17.07 -4.35 28.68
CA MET A 399 -17.65 -4.85 27.43
C MET A 399 -18.92 -4.10 27.04
N HIS A 400 -19.78 -3.70 28.00
CA HIS A 400 -20.97 -2.90 27.73
C HIS A 400 -20.60 -1.47 27.31
N ILE A 401 -19.71 -0.80 28.03
CA ILE A 401 -19.15 0.49 27.62
C ILE A 401 -18.50 0.37 26.26
N GLN A 402 -17.75 -0.71 26.03
CA GLN A 402 -17.13 -0.96 24.74
C GLN A 402 -18.15 -1.10 23.62
N SER A 403 -19.22 -1.89 23.84
CA SER A 403 -20.31 -2.06 22.88
C SER A 403 -21.01 -0.74 22.59
N LEU A 404 -21.23 0.08 23.61
CA LEU A 404 -21.81 1.41 23.48
C LEU A 404 -20.89 2.33 22.66
N CYS A 405 -19.61 2.42 23.00
CA CYS A 405 -18.65 3.24 22.26
C CYS A 405 -18.52 2.81 20.79
N THR A 406 -18.52 1.49 20.52
CA THR A 406 -18.51 0.98 19.14
C THR A 406 -19.81 1.31 18.40
N ALA A 407 -20.97 1.24 19.06
CA ALA A 407 -22.23 1.66 18.47
C ALA A 407 -22.26 3.17 18.17
N VAL A 408 -21.75 4.00 19.09
CA VAL A 408 -21.62 5.45 18.89
C VAL A 408 -20.68 5.76 17.72
N ASN A 409 -19.52 5.11 17.63
CA ASN A 409 -18.60 5.30 16.51
C ASN A 409 -19.25 4.94 15.17
N ARG A 410 -19.99 3.83 15.10
CA ARG A 410 -20.75 3.47 13.90
C ARG A 410 -21.79 4.52 13.53
N ILE A 411 -22.55 5.04 14.51
CA ILE A 411 -23.51 6.12 14.25
C ILE A 411 -22.80 7.36 13.72
N VAL A 412 -21.63 7.72 14.26
CA VAL A 412 -20.85 8.86 13.78
C VAL A 412 -20.36 8.62 12.35
N GLU A 413 -19.85 7.42 12.04
CA GLU A 413 -19.44 7.02 10.70
C GLU A 413 -20.61 7.04 9.71
N ASP A 414 -21.79 6.56 10.12
CA ASP A 414 -23.01 6.58 9.31
C ASP A 414 -23.51 8.01 9.06
N ILE A 415 -23.41 8.91 10.06
CA ILE A 415 -23.72 10.33 9.90
C ILE A 415 -22.72 11.01 8.96
N GLU A 416 -21.42 10.71 9.07
CA GLU A 416 -20.40 11.23 8.16
C GLU A 416 -20.65 10.76 6.72
N ALA A 417 -21.06 9.50 6.54
CA ALA A 417 -21.40 8.95 5.24
C ALA A 417 -22.68 9.57 4.63
N ALA A 418 -23.71 9.80 5.43
CA ALA A 418 -24.99 10.35 4.96
C ALA A 418 -24.98 11.89 4.80
N HIS A 419 -24.22 12.61 5.62
CA HIS A 419 -24.24 14.07 5.70
C HIS A 419 -22.82 14.69 5.82
N PRO A 420 -21.92 14.46 4.84
CA PRO A 420 -20.52 14.90 4.92
C PRO A 420 -20.39 16.42 5.09
N ASP A 421 -21.17 17.21 4.34
CA ASP A 421 -21.11 18.68 4.41
C ASP A 421 -21.52 19.23 5.79
N TRP A 422 -22.52 18.61 6.43
CA TRP A 422 -22.99 18.99 7.76
C TRP A 422 -21.93 18.68 8.83
N VAL A 423 -21.28 17.51 8.72
CA VAL A 423 -20.19 17.10 9.62
C VAL A 423 -18.99 18.02 9.47
N HIS A 424 -18.57 18.33 8.24
CA HIS A 424 -17.48 19.28 7.98
C HIS A 424 -17.77 20.68 8.51
N SER A 425 -19.00 21.18 8.31
CA SER A 425 -19.41 22.49 8.85
C SER A 425 -19.37 22.52 10.39
N HIS A 426 -19.85 21.46 11.05
CA HIS A 426 -19.82 21.37 12.52
C HIS A 426 -18.41 21.22 13.09
N LEU A 427 -17.54 20.42 12.47
CA LEU A 427 -16.14 20.28 12.90
C LEU A 427 -15.39 21.62 12.78
N ASN A 428 -15.58 22.33 11.68
CA ASN A 428 -14.99 23.67 11.49
C ASN A 428 -15.53 24.67 12.52
N SER A 429 -16.83 24.62 12.84
CA SER A 429 -17.42 25.52 13.85
C SER A 429 -16.83 25.32 15.26
N ARG A 430 -16.44 24.09 15.62
CA ARG A 430 -15.81 23.81 16.92
C ARG A 430 -14.35 24.24 16.99
N MET A 431 -13.60 24.11 15.91
CA MET A 431 -12.20 24.58 15.85
C MET A 431 -12.08 26.11 15.95
N VAL A 432 -13.13 26.87 15.62
CA VAL A 432 -13.17 28.33 15.82
C VAL A 432 -13.45 28.71 17.28
N ILE A 433 -14.00 27.80 18.08
CA ILE A 433 -14.44 28.09 19.46
C ILE A 433 -13.32 27.84 20.49
N ASP A 434 -12.31 27.02 20.20
CA ASP A 434 -11.16 26.87 21.09
C ASP A 434 -10.16 28.02 20.83
N PRO A 435 -10.07 29.05 21.70
CA PRO A 435 -9.01 30.04 21.59
C PRO A 435 -7.69 29.35 21.95
N PRO A 436 -6.54 29.84 21.44
CA PRO A 436 -5.25 29.34 21.87
C PRO A 436 -5.13 29.52 23.40
N VAL A 437 -4.85 28.42 24.09
CA VAL A 437 -4.53 28.37 25.53
C VAL A 437 -3.23 29.13 25.81
#